data_AF-A0A1M7KD94-F1
#
_entry.id   AF-A0A1M7KD94-F1
#
_cell.length_a   1.000
_cell.length_b   1.000
_cell.length_c   1.000
_cell.angle_alpha   90.00
_cell.angle_beta   90.00
_cell.angle_gamma   90.00
#
_symmetry.space_group_name_H-M   'P 1'
#
loop_
_entity.id
_entity.type
_entity.pdbx_description
1 polymer ?
#
loop_
_entity_poly.entity_id
_entity_poly.type
_entity_poly.pdbx_seq_one_letter_code
_entity_poly.pdbx_strand_id
1 'polypeptide(L)'
;MDEVMLMDRSRVLHEALEQSGWENPEEVIQRVKRLDLGLPAEDEFAVICSWLGKCSLVHKLDQQQIPRSSRETYQVPDLLAVFNTTNNQYRVLIEVKTKKEENLTLRAKDRDKLLKYGEILGLPVLFAWKYHGFWMLFDISLFKRFNKNYRVDFFSAMSNSLMSLLAGDVSYQLGEGVGLYFKLKKDGMHRSDENVETWKARMEEVYLLDFNGEKNYKFSPKTLSILNTCEIEENTEVDDEYIRQSFVVRPGVGNMAHRAIESLLTMADVDANIHWRSLLVDESPLYSIADFQSALNEALKQKFVSYILVQHPKEYPVFIKDDDKAKRN
;
A
#
# COMPACT_ATOMS: atom_id res chain seq x y z
N MET A 1 -26.55 -1.77 7.39
CA MET A 1 -25.46 -1.69 8.38
C MET A 1 -25.11 -3.12 8.71
N ASP A 2 -24.00 -3.62 8.17
CA ASP A 2 -23.70 -5.05 8.17
C ASP A 2 -23.46 -5.60 9.58
N GLU A 3 -23.92 -6.83 9.80
CA GLU A 3 -23.84 -7.56 11.06
C GLU A 3 -22.38 -7.73 11.54
N VAL A 4 -21.45 -7.87 10.60
CA VAL A 4 -20.00 -7.91 10.83
C VAL A 4 -19.47 -6.57 11.36
N MET A 5 -20.00 -5.46 10.83
CA MET A 5 -19.62 -4.10 11.24
C MET A 5 -20.10 -3.79 12.68
N LEU A 6 -21.20 -4.41 13.11
CA LEU A 6 -21.72 -4.33 14.47
C LEU A 6 -20.88 -5.14 15.48
N MET A 7 -20.41 -6.34 15.11
CA MET A 7 -19.58 -7.18 15.98
C MET A 7 -18.20 -6.58 16.28
N ASP A 8 -17.55 -5.97 15.28
CA ASP A 8 -16.21 -5.39 15.49
C ASP A 8 -16.25 -4.11 16.34
N ARG A 9 -17.24 -3.25 16.10
CA ARG A 9 -17.47 -2.05 16.93
C ARG A 9 -17.77 -2.42 18.37
N SER A 10 -18.53 -3.49 18.61
CA SER A 10 -18.86 -3.92 19.97
C SER A 10 -17.65 -4.55 20.68
N ARG A 11 -16.75 -5.25 19.98
CA ARG A 11 -15.50 -5.73 20.56
C ARG A 11 -14.54 -4.60 20.94
N VAL A 12 -14.30 -3.63 20.03
CA VAL A 12 -13.44 -2.47 20.32
C VAL A 12 -14.02 -1.65 21.48
N LEU A 13 -15.34 -1.50 21.54
CA LEU A 13 -16.02 -0.85 22.67
C LEU A 13 -15.81 -1.64 23.97
N HIS A 14 -15.93 -2.96 23.93
CA HIS A 14 -15.75 -3.84 25.09
C HIS A 14 -14.31 -3.81 25.61
N GLU A 15 -13.31 -3.92 24.74
CA GLU A 15 -11.90 -3.83 25.10
C GLU A 15 -11.53 -2.44 25.66
N ALA A 16 -12.11 -1.37 25.11
CA ALA A 16 -11.94 -0.02 25.65
C ALA A 16 -12.59 0.15 27.03
N LEU A 17 -13.77 -0.44 27.24
CA LEU A 17 -14.48 -0.41 28.52
C LEU A 17 -13.75 -1.23 29.61
N GLU A 18 -13.22 -2.41 29.28
CA GLU A 18 -12.45 -3.23 30.22
C GLU A 18 -11.15 -2.55 30.67
N GLN A 19 -10.50 -1.78 29.79
CA GLN A 19 -9.22 -1.14 30.09
C GLN A 19 -9.36 0.21 30.79
N SER A 20 -10.41 0.98 30.50
CA SER A 20 -10.63 2.32 31.06
C SER A 20 -11.55 2.34 32.28
N GLY A 21 -12.26 1.23 32.55
CA GLY A 21 -13.34 1.19 33.54
C GLY A 21 -14.65 1.79 33.00
N TRP A 22 -15.77 1.39 33.59
CA TRP A 22 -17.13 1.71 33.11
C TRP A 22 -17.60 3.15 33.37
N GLU A 23 -16.82 3.93 34.13
CA GLU A 23 -17.30 5.17 34.75
C GLU A 23 -16.85 6.46 34.04
N ASN A 24 -15.95 6.39 33.06
CA ASN A 24 -15.39 7.57 32.38
C ASN A 24 -15.60 7.54 30.85
N PRO A 25 -16.73 8.06 30.35
CA PRO A 25 -17.08 8.05 28.93
C PRO A 25 -16.03 8.72 28.04
N GLU A 26 -15.45 9.84 28.47
CA GLU A 26 -14.43 10.58 27.70
C GLU A 26 -13.14 9.78 27.53
N GLU A 27 -12.73 9.04 28.56
CA GLU A 27 -11.55 8.18 28.53
C GLU A 27 -11.78 6.93 27.67
N VAL A 28 -12.98 6.35 27.72
CA VAL A 28 -13.41 5.27 26.79
C VAL A 28 -13.42 5.78 25.36
N ILE A 29 -14.00 6.96 25.08
CA ILE A 29 -14.02 7.56 23.73
C ILE A 29 -12.60 7.83 23.22
N GLN A 30 -11.72 8.39 24.06
CA GLN A 30 -10.32 8.59 23.68
C GLN A 30 -9.59 7.26 23.45
N ARG A 31 -9.91 6.21 24.22
CA ARG A 31 -9.31 4.88 24.09
C ARG A 31 -9.77 4.17 22.83
N VAL A 32 -11.08 4.17 22.55
CA VAL A 32 -11.66 3.70 21.29
C VAL A 32 -10.99 4.42 20.12
N LYS A 33 -10.89 5.76 20.15
CA LYS A 33 -10.19 6.52 19.11
C LYS A 33 -8.71 6.13 18.98
N ARG A 34 -7.99 5.87 20.08
CA ARG A 34 -6.57 5.46 20.02
C ARG A 34 -6.39 4.04 19.48
N LEU A 35 -7.25 3.10 19.86
CA LEU A 35 -7.24 1.74 19.32
C LEU A 35 -7.59 1.79 17.82
N ASP A 36 -8.60 2.57 17.47
CA ASP A 36 -9.02 2.82 16.09
C ASP A 36 -8.03 3.68 15.29
N LEU A 37 -6.98 4.26 15.89
CA LEU A 37 -5.92 5.01 15.19
C LEU A 37 -4.58 4.25 15.11
N GLY A 38 -4.29 3.37 16.09
CA GLY A 38 -3.07 2.54 16.10
C GLY A 38 -3.22 1.24 15.31
N LEU A 39 -4.36 0.56 15.47
CA LEU A 39 -4.65 -0.68 14.76
C LEU A 39 -4.80 -0.51 13.22
N PRO A 40 -5.31 0.61 12.65
CA PRO A 40 -5.43 0.75 11.20
C PRO A 40 -4.11 0.64 10.47
N ALA A 41 -3.01 1.12 11.05
CA ALA A 41 -1.72 1.07 10.37
C ALA A 41 -1.16 -0.37 10.32
N GLU A 42 -1.36 -1.13 11.41
CA GLU A 42 -1.01 -2.56 11.44
C GLU A 42 -1.90 -3.37 10.49
N ASP A 43 -3.22 -3.08 10.49
CA ASP A 43 -4.19 -3.75 9.63
C ASP A 43 -3.92 -3.42 8.16
N GLU A 44 -3.67 -2.14 7.84
CA GLU A 44 -3.26 -1.68 6.51
C GLU A 44 -1.99 -2.40 6.06
N PHE A 45 -0.93 -2.41 6.88
CA PHE A 45 0.33 -3.03 6.48
C PHE A 45 0.17 -4.55 6.28
N ALA A 46 -0.64 -5.20 7.12
CA ALA A 46 -0.95 -6.62 6.97
C ALA A 46 -1.69 -6.91 5.65
N VAL A 47 -2.69 -6.11 5.30
CA VAL A 47 -3.43 -6.20 4.03
C VAL A 47 -2.50 -5.94 2.84
N ILE A 48 -1.62 -4.95 2.93
CA ILE A 48 -0.63 -4.68 1.87
C ILE A 48 0.29 -5.89 1.68
N CYS A 49 0.80 -6.46 2.77
CA CYS A 49 1.68 -7.64 2.69
C CYS A 49 0.97 -8.84 2.06
N SER A 50 -0.28 -9.12 2.44
CA SER A 50 -1.04 -10.24 1.85
C SER A 50 -1.33 -10.00 0.37
N TRP A 51 -1.67 -8.77 -0.01
CA TRP A 51 -2.02 -8.40 -1.38
C TRP A 51 -0.83 -8.41 -2.36
N LEU A 52 0.37 -8.03 -1.91
CA LEU A 52 1.57 -7.95 -2.78
C LEU A 52 2.11 -9.33 -3.22
N GLY A 53 1.53 -10.43 -2.75
CA GLY A 53 1.67 -11.75 -3.35
C GLY A 53 2.87 -12.58 -2.93
N LYS A 54 3.79 -12.04 -2.10
CA LYS A 54 4.87 -12.84 -1.50
C LYS A 54 4.64 -13.20 -0.03
N CYS A 55 3.62 -12.63 0.61
CA CYS A 55 3.30 -12.98 1.99
C CYS A 55 2.36 -14.20 2.04
N SER A 56 2.75 -15.22 2.79
CA SER A 56 1.93 -16.42 3.03
C SER A 56 1.25 -16.45 4.39
N LEU A 57 1.70 -15.59 5.31
CA LEU A 57 1.10 -15.44 6.63
C LEU A 57 1.46 -14.06 7.17
N VAL A 58 0.46 -13.33 7.64
CA VAL A 58 0.64 -12.21 8.57
C VAL A 58 -0.23 -12.50 9.78
N HIS A 59 0.35 -12.45 10.97
CA HIS A 59 -0.34 -12.69 12.22
C HIS A 59 -0.07 -11.52 13.16
N LYS A 60 -1.14 -10.82 13.57
CA LYS A 60 -1.08 -9.81 14.63
C LYS A 60 -0.78 -10.46 15.98
N LEU A 61 0.26 -9.99 16.66
CA LEU A 61 0.65 -10.55 17.95
C LEU A 61 -0.04 -9.81 19.09
N ASP A 62 -0.54 -10.56 20.07
CA ASP A 62 -1.10 -9.99 21.29
C ASP A 62 0.03 -9.44 22.19
N GLN A 63 -0.18 -8.21 22.66
CA GLN A 63 0.72 -7.50 23.58
C GLN A 63 0.48 -7.89 25.05
N GLN A 64 -0.48 -8.77 25.32
CA GLN A 64 -0.70 -9.36 26.64
C GLN A 64 0.44 -10.32 27.00
N GLN A 65 1.28 -9.90 27.96
CA GLN A 65 2.42 -10.68 28.44
C GLN A 65 2.23 -11.02 29.92
N ILE A 66 2.42 -12.30 30.25
CA ILE A 66 2.32 -12.84 31.61
C ILE A 66 3.58 -13.68 31.90
N PRO A 67 4.23 -13.52 33.07
CA PRO A 67 3.92 -12.55 34.13
C PRO A 67 4.20 -11.10 33.69
N ARG A 68 3.54 -10.12 34.31
CA ARG A 68 3.68 -8.69 33.95
C ARG A 68 5.13 -8.20 34.00
N SER A 69 5.96 -8.78 34.87
CA SER A 69 7.40 -8.47 34.98
C SER A 69 8.19 -8.78 33.71
N SER A 70 7.71 -9.68 32.85
CA SER A 70 8.36 -9.98 31.55
C SER A 70 8.46 -8.74 30.64
N ARG A 71 7.55 -7.77 30.78
CA ARG A 71 7.57 -6.48 30.06
C ARG A 71 8.79 -5.62 30.36
N GLU A 72 9.52 -5.90 31.44
CA GLU A 72 10.78 -5.23 31.75
C GLU A 72 11.93 -5.69 30.84
N THR A 73 11.83 -6.92 30.32
CA THR A 73 12.88 -7.56 29.53
C THR A 73 12.51 -7.70 28.06
N TYR A 74 11.23 -7.88 27.76
CA TYR A 74 10.74 -8.18 26.43
C TYR A 74 9.67 -7.19 25.97
N GLN A 75 9.58 -7.02 24.66
CA GLN A 75 8.49 -6.33 23.98
C GLN A 75 8.07 -7.22 22.81
N VAL A 76 6.79 -7.57 22.74
CA VAL A 76 6.24 -8.30 21.60
C VAL A 76 6.13 -7.32 20.43
N PRO A 77 6.66 -7.64 19.24
CA PRO A 77 6.42 -6.83 18.04
C PRO A 77 4.94 -6.90 17.62
N ASP A 78 4.50 -6.00 16.75
CA ASP A 78 3.09 -5.92 16.36
C ASP A 78 2.65 -7.11 15.48
N LEU A 79 3.53 -7.59 14.59
CA LEU A 79 3.22 -8.66 13.63
C LEU A 79 4.30 -9.75 13.60
N LEU A 80 3.88 -10.98 13.27
CA LEU A 80 4.71 -12.05 12.73
C LEU A 80 4.33 -12.23 11.26
N ALA A 81 5.32 -12.24 10.36
CA ALA A 81 5.08 -12.45 8.94
C ALA A 81 5.96 -13.57 8.35
N VAL A 82 5.41 -14.27 7.36
CA VAL A 82 6.11 -15.29 6.57
C VAL A 82 6.07 -14.91 5.10
N PHE A 83 7.24 -14.53 4.57
CA PHE A 83 7.43 -14.14 3.19
C PHE A 83 8.12 -15.25 2.40
N ASN A 84 7.67 -15.49 1.17
CA ASN A 84 8.28 -16.41 0.23
C ASN A 84 8.93 -15.61 -0.90
N THR A 85 10.25 -15.73 -1.01
CA THR A 85 10.99 -15.33 -2.20
C THR A 85 11.04 -16.50 -3.18
N THR A 86 11.68 -16.27 -4.33
CA THR A 86 11.91 -17.34 -5.33
C THR A 86 12.70 -18.51 -4.74
N ASN A 87 13.66 -18.23 -3.84
CA ASN A 87 14.58 -19.25 -3.35
C ASN A 87 14.35 -19.65 -1.89
N ASN A 88 13.71 -18.78 -1.09
CA ASN A 88 13.63 -18.98 0.37
C ASN A 88 12.30 -18.56 0.98
N GLN A 89 12.10 -19.00 2.22
CA GLN A 89 11.05 -18.51 3.10
C GLN A 89 11.69 -17.77 4.28
N TYR A 90 11.23 -16.55 4.53
CA TYR A 90 11.67 -15.69 5.62
C TYR A 90 10.56 -15.52 6.63
N ARG A 91 10.86 -15.83 7.90
CA ARG A 91 9.98 -15.60 9.04
C ARG A 91 10.55 -14.43 9.81
N VAL A 92 9.75 -13.40 10.03
CA VAL A 92 10.22 -12.14 10.60
C VAL A 92 9.20 -11.58 11.58
N LEU A 93 9.67 -10.90 12.60
CA LEU A 93 8.83 -10.10 13.48
C LEU A 93 8.86 -8.65 12.99
N ILE A 94 7.74 -7.95 13.07
CA ILE A 94 7.60 -6.59 12.53
C ILE A 94 6.98 -5.67 13.58
N GLU A 95 7.70 -4.62 13.92
CA GLU A 95 7.16 -3.48 14.66
C GLU A 95 6.62 -2.45 13.66
N VAL A 96 5.35 -2.07 13.77
CA VAL A 96 4.68 -1.11 12.88
C VAL A 96 4.74 0.28 13.49
N LYS A 97 5.07 1.28 12.67
CA LYS A 97 5.16 2.68 13.07
C LYS A 97 4.59 3.59 12.00
N THR A 98 3.77 4.56 12.43
CA THR A 98 3.32 5.68 11.59
C THR A 98 3.90 6.96 12.14
N LYS A 99 4.61 7.71 11.29
CA LYS A 99 5.23 8.97 11.71
C LYS A 99 5.33 9.94 10.54
N LYS A 100 5.07 11.23 10.78
CA LYS A 100 5.10 12.29 9.75
C LYS A 100 6.43 13.02 9.69
N GLU A 101 7.27 12.85 10.69
CA GLU A 101 8.61 13.41 10.72
C GLU A 101 9.59 12.49 9.98
N GLU A 102 10.54 13.09 9.27
CA GLU A 102 11.57 12.42 8.45
C GLU A 102 12.51 11.48 9.24
N ASN A 103 12.38 11.43 10.57
CA ASN A 103 13.24 10.67 11.47
C ASN A 103 12.41 9.80 12.40
N LEU A 104 12.63 8.49 12.34
CA LEU A 104 12.10 7.54 13.33
C LEU A 104 13.13 7.36 14.45
N THR A 105 12.70 7.52 15.70
CA THR A 105 13.59 7.43 16.87
C THR A 105 13.08 6.34 17.81
N LEU A 106 13.99 5.45 18.20
CA LEU A 106 13.73 4.31 19.08
C LEU A 106 14.54 4.48 20.36
N ARG A 107 13.91 4.34 21.54
CA ARG A 107 14.65 4.42 22.80
C ARG A 107 15.54 3.18 22.93
N ALA A 108 16.73 3.33 23.50
CA ALA A 108 17.65 2.21 23.67
C ALA A 108 17.00 1.02 24.40
N LYS A 109 16.29 1.29 25.49
CA LYS A 109 15.56 0.25 26.24
C LYS A 109 14.50 -0.49 25.41
N ASP A 110 13.80 0.20 24.52
CA ASP A 110 12.71 -0.39 23.73
C ASP A 110 13.32 -1.25 22.61
N ARG A 111 14.42 -0.77 21.99
CA ARG A 111 15.23 -1.56 21.07
C ARG A 111 15.73 -2.85 21.68
N ASP A 112 16.29 -2.79 22.89
CA ASP A 112 16.87 -3.95 23.55
C ASP A 112 15.80 -4.99 23.90
N LYS A 113 14.61 -4.56 24.29
CA LYS A 113 13.47 -5.44 24.56
C LYS A 113 12.98 -6.17 23.30
N LEU A 114 12.88 -5.46 22.19
CA LEU A 114 12.50 -6.04 20.90
C LEU A 114 13.54 -7.07 20.43
N LEU A 115 14.83 -6.73 20.51
CA LEU A 115 15.92 -7.64 20.14
C LEU A 115 15.92 -8.90 20.99
N LYS A 116 15.77 -8.78 22.31
CA LYS A 116 15.69 -9.93 23.22
C LYS A 116 14.50 -10.84 22.91
N TYR A 117 13.36 -10.26 22.51
CA TYR A 117 12.21 -11.05 22.12
C TYR A 117 12.46 -11.80 20.80
N GLY A 118 13.03 -11.12 19.80
CA GLY A 118 13.45 -11.77 18.54
C GLY A 118 14.49 -12.87 18.74
N GLU A 119 15.47 -12.66 19.64
CA GLU A 119 16.50 -13.64 19.98
C GLU A 119 15.91 -14.93 20.55
N ILE A 120 14.93 -14.84 21.46
CA ILE A 120 14.27 -16.02 22.03
C ILE A 120 13.56 -16.84 20.96
N LEU A 121 12.96 -16.18 19.98
CA LEU A 121 12.25 -16.85 18.89
C LEU A 121 13.18 -17.25 17.74
N GLY A 122 14.44 -16.79 17.74
CA GLY A 122 15.35 -16.96 16.62
C GLY A 122 14.90 -16.24 15.34
N LEU A 123 14.15 -15.13 15.48
CA LEU A 123 13.58 -14.38 14.35
C LEU A 123 14.17 -12.97 14.26
N PRO A 124 14.48 -12.46 13.06
CA PRO A 124 14.88 -11.08 12.86
C PRO A 124 13.71 -10.13 13.18
N VAL A 125 14.06 -8.93 13.66
CA VAL A 125 13.09 -7.87 13.97
C VAL A 125 13.22 -6.77 12.92
N LEU A 126 12.13 -6.54 12.20
CA LEU A 126 11.99 -5.50 11.20
C LEU A 126 11.09 -4.38 11.73
N PHE A 127 11.19 -3.22 11.08
CA PHE A 127 10.29 -2.10 11.25
C PHE A 127 9.53 -1.87 9.95
N ALA A 128 8.21 -1.83 10.04
CA ALA A 128 7.34 -1.30 8.99
C ALA A 128 7.01 0.16 9.33
N TRP A 129 7.49 1.10 8.52
CA TRP A 129 7.29 2.52 8.76
C TRP A 129 6.49 3.16 7.63
N LYS A 130 5.31 3.70 7.98
CA LYS A 130 4.51 4.58 7.11
C LYS A 130 4.94 6.04 7.25
N TYR A 131 5.40 6.63 6.14
CA TYR A 131 5.77 8.04 6.01
C TYR A 131 5.12 8.66 4.77
N HIS A 132 4.19 9.60 4.94
CA HIS A 132 3.44 10.24 3.84
C HIS A 132 2.87 9.28 2.78
N GLY A 133 2.33 8.12 3.22
CA GLY A 133 1.74 7.12 2.33
C GLY A 133 2.74 6.08 1.80
N PHE A 134 4.05 6.25 2.04
CA PHE A 134 5.05 5.25 1.69
C PHE A 134 5.26 4.28 2.82
N TRP A 135 5.23 2.98 2.49
CA TRP A 135 5.63 1.91 3.39
C TRP A 135 7.08 1.51 3.15
N MET A 136 7.87 1.48 4.22
CA MET A 136 9.24 0.97 4.20
C MET A 136 9.35 -0.17 5.21
N LEU A 137 9.99 -1.27 4.81
CA LEU A 137 10.23 -2.42 5.67
C LEU A 137 11.73 -2.63 5.82
N PHE A 138 12.31 -2.44 6.99
CA PHE A 138 13.78 -2.52 7.14
C PHE A 138 14.20 -3.16 8.46
N ASP A 139 15.42 -3.69 8.50
CA ASP A 139 15.97 -4.35 9.67
C ASP A 139 16.31 -3.37 10.81
N ILE A 140 16.08 -3.79 12.05
CA ILE A 140 16.35 -2.98 13.25
C ILE A 140 17.81 -2.53 13.38
N SER A 141 18.77 -3.20 12.72
CA SER A 141 20.19 -2.79 12.68
C SER A 141 20.44 -1.49 11.90
N LEU A 142 19.45 -1.03 11.12
CA LEU A 142 19.54 0.24 10.40
C LEU A 142 19.49 1.44 11.36
N PHE A 143 18.84 1.29 12.51
CA PHE A 143 18.85 2.28 13.58
C PHE A 143 20.28 2.51 14.10
N LYS A 144 20.80 3.73 13.94
CA LYS A 144 22.13 4.13 14.43
C LYS A 144 22.00 4.93 15.72
N ARG A 145 23.03 4.85 16.58
CA ARG A 145 23.02 5.53 17.88
C ARG A 145 22.94 7.05 17.68
N PHE A 146 22.00 7.67 18.37
CA PHE A 146 21.77 9.11 18.38
C PHE A 146 21.51 9.56 19.82
N ASN A 147 22.50 10.19 20.45
CA ASN A 147 22.53 10.48 21.88
C ASN A 147 22.33 9.20 22.74
N LYS A 148 21.28 9.19 23.56
CA LYS A 148 20.87 8.04 24.40
C LYS A 148 19.89 7.09 23.71
N ASN A 149 19.48 7.40 22.48
CA ASN A 149 18.50 6.67 21.70
C ASN A 149 19.14 6.17 20.39
N TYR A 150 18.32 5.59 19.53
CA TYR A 150 18.69 5.27 18.16
C TYR A 150 17.76 5.97 17.18
N ARG A 151 18.26 6.25 15.98
CA ARG A 151 17.51 6.95 14.93
C ARG A 151 17.81 6.35 13.56
N VAL A 152 16.80 6.41 12.70
CA VAL A 152 16.92 6.20 11.25
C VAL A 152 16.15 7.33 10.55
N ASP A 153 16.73 7.86 9.48
CA ASP A 153 16.10 8.86 8.62
C ASP A 153 15.36 8.19 7.46
N PHE A 154 14.45 8.94 6.83
CA PHE A 154 13.64 8.49 5.71
C PHE A 154 14.46 7.92 4.55
N PHE A 155 15.53 8.59 4.12
CA PHE A 155 16.31 8.13 2.96
C PHE A 155 17.08 6.85 3.26
N SER A 156 17.61 6.71 4.47
CA SER A 156 18.22 5.46 4.93
C SER A 156 17.21 4.32 4.96
N ALA A 157 16.01 4.54 5.53
CA ALA A 157 14.94 3.54 5.57
C ALA A 157 14.47 3.15 4.17
N MET A 158 14.22 4.13 3.29
CA MET A 158 13.77 3.92 1.93
C MET A 158 14.81 3.14 1.12
N SER A 159 16.08 3.56 1.13
CA SER A 159 17.15 2.92 0.35
C SER A 159 17.51 1.50 0.81
N ASN A 160 17.14 1.12 2.03
CA ASN A 160 17.33 -0.22 2.58
C ASN A 160 16.01 -0.96 2.81
N SER A 161 14.92 -0.50 2.19
CA SER A 161 13.63 -1.17 2.27
C SER A 161 13.69 -2.56 1.63
N LEU A 162 13.03 -3.50 2.29
CA LEU A 162 12.86 -4.89 1.92
C LEU A 162 11.46 -5.15 1.34
N MET A 163 10.64 -4.11 1.15
CA MET A 163 9.27 -4.24 0.61
C MET A 163 9.25 -5.02 -0.70
N SER A 164 10.11 -4.69 -1.65
CA SER A 164 10.18 -5.41 -2.93
C SER A 164 10.70 -6.84 -2.81
N LEU A 165 11.73 -7.03 -1.98
CA LEU A 165 12.36 -8.33 -1.79
C LEU A 165 11.39 -9.31 -1.10
N LEU A 166 10.86 -8.91 0.05
CA LEU A 166 10.08 -9.75 0.95
C LEU A 166 8.57 -9.67 0.68
N ALA A 167 7.98 -8.47 0.64
CA ALA A 167 6.52 -8.32 0.50
C ALA A 167 6.05 -8.47 -0.95
N GLY A 168 6.91 -8.19 -1.93
CA GLY A 168 6.58 -8.27 -3.36
C GLY A 168 6.26 -6.92 -3.99
N ASP A 169 6.54 -5.83 -3.29
CA ASP A 169 6.31 -4.48 -3.79
C ASP A 169 7.15 -4.15 -5.04
N VAL A 170 6.61 -3.33 -5.93
CA VAL A 170 7.33 -2.88 -7.13
C VAL A 170 7.02 -1.44 -7.40
N SER A 171 8.01 -0.70 -7.91
CA SER A 171 7.73 0.57 -8.57
C SER A 171 7.42 0.30 -10.05
N TYR A 172 6.46 0.99 -10.62
CA TYR A 172 6.13 0.87 -12.03
C TYR A 172 5.86 2.24 -12.63
N GLN A 173 6.02 2.33 -13.95
CA GLN A 173 5.77 3.55 -14.70
C GLN A 173 5.05 3.19 -15.99
N LEU A 174 3.96 3.91 -16.28
CA LEU A 174 3.30 3.84 -17.58
C LEU A 174 4.11 4.62 -18.62
N GLY A 175 4.13 4.13 -19.86
CA GLY A 175 4.87 4.79 -20.93
C GLY A 175 4.22 6.11 -21.35
N GLU A 176 5.01 7.00 -21.95
CA GLU A 176 4.52 8.30 -22.42
C GLU A 176 3.42 8.12 -23.47
N GLY A 177 2.38 8.97 -23.42
CA GLY A 177 1.24 8.91 -24.34
C GLY A 177 0.24 7.79 -24.05
N VAL A 178 0.51 6.91 -23.07
CA VAL A 178 -0.45 5.88 -22.67
C VAL A 178 -1.68 6.52 -22.07
N GLY A 179 -2.87 6.16 -22.55
CA GLY A 179 -4.09 6.80 -22.09
C GLY A 179 -5.34 6.26 -22.74
N LEU A 180 -6.48 6.71 -22.22
CA LEU A 180 -7.81 6.44 -22.76
C LEU A 180 -8.27 7.59 -23.64
N TYR A 181 -8.69 7.29 -24.86
CA TYR A 181 -9.07 8.26 -25.87
C TYR A 181 -10.50 8.02 -26.33
N PHE A 182 -11.25 9.12 -26.42
CA PHE A 182 -12.62 9.18 -26.91
C PHE A 182 -12.67 10.10 -28.12
N LYS A 183 -13.40 9.66 -29.15
CA LYS A 183 -13.78 10.51 -30.28
C LYS A 183 -15.29 10.54 -30.38
N LEU A 184 -15.87 11.71 -30.15
CA LEU A 184 -17.31 11.93 -30.22
C LEU A 184 -17.64 12.79 -31.42
N LYS A 185 -18.58 12.36 -32.26
CA LYS A 185 -19.10 13.12 -33.39
C LYS A 185 -20.28 13.97 -32.95
N LYS A 186 -20.32 15.25 -33.34
CA LYS A 186 -21.44 16.15 -33.11
C LYS A 186 -22.58 15.81 -34.10
N ASP A 187 -23.68 15.30 -33.58
CA ASP A 187 -24.89 14.99 -34.35
C ASP A 187 -25.83 16.21 -34.46
N GLY A 188 -25.72 17.17 -33.53
CA GLY A 188 -26.43 18.45 -33.60
C GLY A 188 -26.42 19.23 -32.29
N MET A 189 -26.52 20.56 -32.36
CA MET A 189 -26.57 21.42 -31.19
C MET A 189 -27.89 21.18 -30.42
N HIS A 190 -27.79 20.91 -29.12
CA HIS A 190 -28.94 20.76 -28.24
C HIS A 190 -29.37 22.08 -27.59
N ARG A 191 -28.39 22.83 -27.07
CA ARG A 191 -28.58 24.14 -26.42
C ARG A 191 -27.29 24.95 -26.54
N SER A 192 -27.42 26.26 -26.73
CA SER A 192 -26.31 27.22 -26.66
C SER A 192 -26.74 28.38 -25.78
N ASP A 193 -25.95 28.72 -24.79
CA ASP A 193 -26.21 29.83 -23.86
C ASP A 193 -24.91 30.59 -23.61
N GLU A 194 -24.74 31.76 -24.22
CA GLU A 194 -23.53 32.59 -24.28
C GLU A 194 -22.21 31.81 -24.49
N ASN A 195 -21.63 31.27 -23.41
CA ASN A 195 -20.35 30.55 -23.39
C ASN A 195 -20.48 29.04 -23.12
N VAL A 196 -21.70 28.50 -23.03
CA VAL A 196 -21.95 27.08 -22.75
C VAL A 196 -22.71 26.46 -23.91
N GLU A 197 -22.05 25.54 -24.60
CA GLU A 197 -22.66 24.73 -25.65
C GLU A 197 -22.97 23.34 -25.13
N THR A 198 -24.16 22.84 -25.45
CA THR A 198 -24.58 21.46 -25.20
C THR A 198 -24.85 20.80 -26.54
N TRP A 199 -24.12 19.73 -26.82
CA TRP A 199 -24.22 19.01 -28.09
C TRP A 199 -24.88 17.64 -27.88
N LYS A 200 -25.70 17.23 -28.87
CA LYS A 200 -25.97 15.80 -29.06
C LYS A 200 -24.75 15.23 -29.77
N ALA A 201 -24.05 14.33 -29.12
CA ALA A 201 -22.87 13.69 -29.67
C ALA A 201 -23.00 12.17 -29.65
N ARG A 202 -22.33 11.51 -30.60
CA ARG A 202 -22.25 10.07 -30.71
C ARG A 202 -20.81 9.62 -30.51
N MET A 203 -20.61 8.62 -29.65
CA MET A 203 -19.32 7.95 -29.51
C MET A 203 -18.96 7.25 -30.82
N GLU A 204 -17.90 7.69 -31.49
CA GLU A 204 -17.40 7.08 -32.72
C GLU A 204 -16.24 6.13 -32.44
N GLU A 205 -15.29 6.54 -31.59
CA GLU A 205 -14.18 5.70 -31.16
C GLU A 205 -13.95 5.76 -29.64
N VAL A 206 -13.57 4.61 -29.09
CA VAL A 206 -12.99 4.48 -27.74
C VAL A 206 -11.81 3.52 -27.86
N TYR A 207 -10.62 3.94 -27.46
CA TYR A 207 -9.42 3.11 -27.50
C TYR A 207 -8.41 3.50 -26.42
N LEU A 208 -7.56 2.54 -26.06
CA LEU A 208 -6.33 2.82 -25.33
C LEU A 208 -5.20 3.05 -26.33
N LEU A 209 -4.35 4.04 -26.07
CA LEU A 209 -3.10 4.21 -26.81
C LEU A 209 -1.97 3.58 -25.99
N ASP A 210 -1.12 2.78 -26.65
CA ASP A 210 0.10 2.28 -26.03
C ASP A 210 1.26 3.29 -26.18
N PHE A 211 2.40 3.06 -25.52
CA PHE A 211 3.53 4.01 -25.61
C PHE A 211 4.26 3.99 -26.96
N ASN A 212 3.88 3.10 -27.87
CA ASN A 212 4.34 3.11 -29.26
C ASN A 212 3.38 3.87 -30.19
N GLY A 213 2.25 4.38 -29.68
CA GLY A 213 1.22 5.04 -30.46
C GLY A 213 0.27 4.08 -31.18
N GLU A 214 0.26 2.80 -30.84
CA GLU A 214 -0.69 1.83 -31.41
C GLU A 214 -2.03 1.90 -30.65
N LYS A 215 -3.12 1.95 -31.42
CA LYS A 215 -4.48 1.95 -30.86
C LYS A 215 -4.91 0.53 -30.48
N ASN A 216 -5.35 0.38 -29.24
CA ASN A 216 -5.84 -0.87 -28.67
C ASN A 216 -7.33 -0.76 -28.33
N TYR A 217 -8.15 -1.52 -29.06
CA TYR A 217 -9.61 -1.59 -28.88
C TYR A 217 -10.06 -2.75 -27.99
N LYS A 218 -9.12 -3.61 -27.57
CA LYS A 218 -9.34 -4.71 -26.64
C LYS A 218 -8.44 -4.49 -25.44
N PHE A 219 -9.03 -4.32 -24.27
CA PHE A 219 -8.31 -4.18 -23.02
C PHE A 219 -9.01 -4.98 -21.93
N SER A 220 -8.22 -5.53 -21.02
CA SER A 220 -8.76 -6.21 -19.84
C SER A 220 -9.14 -5.18 -18.78
N PRO A 221 -10.14 -5.48 -17.91
CA PRO A 221 -10.42 -4.64 -16.75
C PRO A 221 -9.17 -4.38 -15.90
N LYS A 222 -8.27 -5.35 -15.81
CA LYS A 222 -6.98 -5.25 -15.10
C LYS A 222 -6.10 -4.12 -15.64
N THR A 223 -5.98 -4.00 -16.97
CA THR A 223 -5.19 -2.93 -17.60
C THR A 223 -5.78 -1.55 -17.33
N LEU A 224 -7.11 -1.40 -17.39
CA LEU A 224 -7.77 -0.14 -17.04
C LEU A 224 -7.60 0.24 -15.56
N SER A 225 -7.63 -0.74 -14.66
CA SER A 225 -7.37 -0.49 -13.24
C SER A 225 -5.99 0.13 -13.01
N ILE A 226 -4.95 -0.29 -13.76
CA ILE A 226 -3.61 0.29 -13.64
C ILE A 226 -3.59 1.76 -14.05
N LEU A 227 -4.28 2.15 -15.13
CA LEU A 227 -4.38 3.55 -15.56
C LEU A 227 -4.90 4.46 -14.43
N ASN A 228 -5.90 3.99 -13.68
CA ASN A 228 -6.51 4.75 -12.58
C ASN A 228 -5.63 4.84 -11.32
N THR A 229 -4.53 4.10 -11.28
CA THR A 229 -3.54 4.22 -10.20
C THR A 229 -2.49 5.29 -10.50
N CYS A 230 -2.51 5.89 -11.69
CA CYS A 230 -1.52 6.87 -12.11
C CYS A 230 -2.11 8.29 -12.12
N GLU A 231 -1.24 9.29 -12.04
CA GLU A 231 -1.62 10.67 -12.34
C GLU A 231 -1.96 10.78 -13.84
N ILE A 232 -3.16 11.25 -14.15
CA ILE A 232 -3.65 11.44 -15.51
C ILE A 232 -3.88 12.94 -15.79
N GLU A 233 -3.57 13.34 -17.00
CA GLU A 233 -3.88 14.64 -17.58
C GLU A 233 -5.09 14.48 -18.51
N GLU A 234 -6.10 15.34 -18.31
CA GLU A 234 -7.27 15.39 -19.16
C GLU A 234 -7.09 16.47 -20.23
N ASN A 235 -7.26 16.11 -21.49
CA ASN A 235 -7.28 17.04 -22.60
C ASN A 235 -8.59 16.91 -23.36
N THR A 236 -9.16 18.05 -23.74
CA THR A 236 -10.33 18.13 -24.61
C THR A 236 -10.02 19.03 -25.79
N GLU A 237 -10.16 18.49 -26.99
CA GLU A 237 -10.06 19.22 -28.25
C GLU A 237 -11.44 19.24 -28.91
N VAL A 238 -11.90 20.42 -29.30
CA VAL A 238 -13.20 20.60 -29.95
C VAL A 238 -12.99 21.23 -31.31
N ASP A 239 -13.49 20.57 -32.35
CA ASP A 239 -13.60 21.14 -33.70
C ASP A 239 -15.08 21.18 -34.14
N ASP A 240 -15.35 21.57 -35.38
CA ASP A 240 -16.70 21.73 -35.90
C ASP A 240 -17.51 20.42 -35.92
N GLU A 241 -16.85 19.28 -36.12
CA GLU A 241 -17.49 17.97 -36.28
C GLU A 241 -17.32 17.06 -35.06
N TYR A 242 -16.27 17.24 -34.28
CA TYR A 242 -15.85 16.31 -33.25
C TYR A 242 -15.49 16.99 -31.92
N ILE A 243 -15.66 16.20 -30.87
CA ILE A 243 -15.09 16.43 -29.54
C ILE A 243 -14.15 15.25 -29.29
N ARG A 244 -12.86 15.50 -29.10
CA ARG A 244 -11.87 14.49 -28.73
C ARG A 244 -11.51 14.71 -27.27
N GLN A 245 -11.64 13.66 -26.47
CA GLN A 245 -11.23 13.68 -25.08
C GLN A 245 -10.16 12.62 -24.86
N SER A 246 -9.14 12.95 -24.08
CA SER A 246 -8.09 12.00 -23.73
C SER A 246 -7.72 12.12 -22.26
N PHE A 247 -7.51 10.98 -21.63
CA PHE A 247 -7.04 10.83 -20.26
C PHE A 247 -5.69 10.12 -20.32
N VAL A 248 -4.62 10.91 -20.30
CA VAL A 248 -3.27 10.45 -20.64
C VAL A 248 -2.41 10.46 -19.40
N VAL A 249 -1.57 9.44 -19.22
CA VAL A 249 -0.68 9.37 -18.06
C VAL A 249 0.33 10.50 -18.10
N ARG A 250 0.57 11.11 -16.95
CA ARG A 250 1.60 12.14 -16.82
C ARG A 250 2.99 11.53 -17.03
N PRO A 251 3.80 12.04 -17.97
CA PRO A 251 5.09 11.45 -18.28
C PRO A 251 6.08 11.59 -17.11
N GLY A 252 6.94 10.59 -16.95
CA GLY A 252 8.02 10.60 -15.95
C GLY A 252 7.60 10.35 -14.50
N VAL A 253 6.31 10.12 -14.23
CA VAL A 253 5.81 9.83 -12.88
C VAL A 253 5.68 8.32 -12.68
N GLY A 254 6.46 7.76 -11.76
CA GLY A 254 6.32 6.37 -11.32
C GLY A 254 5.40 6.25 -10.11
N ASN A 255 4.80 5.08 -9.92
CA ASN A 255 4.04 4.73 -8.72
C ASN A 255 4.58 3.44 -8.08
N MET A 256 4.16 3.13 -6.86
CA MET A 256 4.49 1.92 -6.11
C MET A 256 3.24 1.08 -5.90
N ALA A 257 3.36 -0.23 -6.05
CA ALA A 257 2.23 -1.15 -5.94
C ALA A 257 1.51 -0.98 -4.61
N HIS A 258 2.23 -0.91 -3.48
CA HIS A 258 1.60 -0.71 -2.16
C HIS A 258 0.77 0.57 -2.01
N ARG A 259 0.95 1.57 -2.88
CA ARG A 259 0.12 2.79 -2.91
C ARG A 259 -1.07 2.66 -3.85
N ALA A 260 -0.96 1.81 -4.86
CA ALA A 260 -2.02 1.57 -5.84
C ALA A 260 -3.27 0.94 -5.20
N ILE A 261 -3.10 0.12 -4.16
CA ILE A 261 -4.22 -0.53 -3.46
C ILE A 261 -5.22 0.47 -2.89
N GLU A 262 -4.77 1.61 -2.35
CA GLU A 262 -5.68 2.65 -1.83
C GLU A 262 -6.57 3.18 -2.97
N SER A 263 -5.99 3.54 -4.12
CA SER A 263 -6.73 3.99 -5.29
C SER A 263 -7.71 2.93 -5.81
N LEU A 264 -7.28 1.67 -5.85
CA LEU A 264 -8.10 0.56 -6.36
C LEU A 264 -9.28 0.24 -5.43
N LEU A 265 -9.08 0.35 -4.12
CA LEU A 265 -10.15 0.17 -3.13
C LEU A 265 -11.16 1.33 -3.17
N THR A 266 -10.70 2.58 -3.24
CA THR A 266 -11.60 3.74 -3.39
C THR A 266 -12.44 3.68 -4.67
N MET A 267 -11.90 3.10 -5.74
CA MET A 267 -12.68 2.90 -6.97
C MET A 267 -13.79 1.85 -6.84
N ALA A 268 -13.56 0.80 -6.04
CA ALA A 268 -14.55 -0.24 -5.83
C ALA A 268 -15.75 0.26 -5.02
N ASP A 269 -15.54 1.26 -4.16
CA ASP A 269 -16.58 1.90 -3.35
C ASP A 269 -16.29 3.40 -3.17
N VAL A 270 -16.90 4.22 -4.04
CA VAL A 270 -16.62 5.66 -4.20
C VAL A 270 -16.98 6.48 -2.95
N ASP A 271 -17.88 5.98 -2.11
CA ASP A 271 -18.39 6.68 -0.92
C ASP A 271 -17.83 6.14 0.41
N ALA A 272 -16.97 5.11 0.37
CA ALA A 272 -16.46 4.48 1.58
C ALA A 272 -15.03 4.93 1.93
N ASN A 273 -14.84 5.31 3.21
CA ASN A 273 -13.51 5.31 3.80
C ASN A 273 -13.00 3.86 3.86
N ILE A 274 -11.74 3.62 3.46
CA ILE A 274 -11.15 2.27 3.49
C ILE A 274 -11.09 1.78 4.94
N HIS A 275 -11.82 0.71 5.22
CA HIS A 275 -11.82 0.04 6.51
C HIS A 275 -10.85 -1.14 6.50
N TRP A 276 -9.56 -0.89 6.72
CA TRP A 276 -8.51 -1.92 6.64
C TRP A 276 -8.79 -3.18 7.45
N ARG A 277 -9.39 -3.04 8.64
CA ARG A 277 -9.72 -4.20 9.47
C ARG A 277 -10.77 -5.11 8.87
N SER A 278 -11.76 -4.57 8.14
CA SER A 278 -12.76 -5.43 7.50
C SER A 278 -12.13 -6.28 6.40
N LEU A 279 -11.08 -5.77 5.74
CA LEU A 279 -10.33 -6.51 4.72
C LEU A 279 -9.50 -7.68 5.29
N LEU A 280 -9.23 -7.70 6.60
CA LEU A 280 -8.63 -8.87 7.27
C LEU A 280 -9.63 -10.01 7.49
N VAL A 281 -10.93 -9.71 7.42
CA VAL A 281 -12.01 -10.68 7.65
C VAL A 281 -12.66 -11.09 6.32
N ASP A 282 -12.88 -10.12 5.44
CA ASP A 282 -13.38 -10.33 4.09
C ASP A 282 -12.39 -9.79 3.06
N GLU A 283 -11.65 -10.71 2.45
CA GLU A 283 -10.68 -10.41 1.39
C GLU A 283 -11.35 -10.26 0.02
N SER A 284 -12.69 -10.36 -0.09
CA SER A 284 -13.40 -10.26 -1.37
C SER A 284 -13.08 -9.00 -2.18
N PRO A 285 -12.92 -7.79 -1.57
CA PRO A 285 -12.52 -6.61 -2.31
C PRO A 285 -11.09 -6.69 -2.85
N LEU A 286 -10.24 -7.51 -2.24
CA LEU A 286 -8.87 -7.73 -2.70
C LEU A 286 -8.81 -8.70 -3.87
N TYR A 287 -9.74 -9.65 -4.04
CA TYR A 287 -9.68 -10.63 -5.13
C TYR A 287 -9.79 -10.03 -6.53
N SER A 288 -10.54 -8.93 -6.69
CA SER A 288 -10.58 -8.19 -7.96
C SER A 288 -9.22 -7.54 -8.29
N ILE A 289 -8.36 -7.40 -7.28
CA ILE A 289 -7.06 -6.72 -7.29
C ILE A 289 -5.89 -7.71 -7.08
N ALA A 290 -6.15 -8.95 -6.66
CA ALA A 290 -5.18 -9.91 -6.12
C ALA A 290 -4.14 -10.42 -7.13
N ASP A 291 -4.24 -9.95 -8.38
CA ASP A 291 -3.34 -10.29 -9.46
C ASP A 291 -2.64 -9.05 -10.02
N PHE A 292 -2.36 -8.06 -9.18
CA PHE A 292 -1.79 -6.76 -9.60
C PHE A 292 -0.42 -6.93 -10.29
N GLN A 293 0.45 -7.81 -9.79
CA GLN A 293 1.72 -8.10 -10.44
C GLN A 293 1.54 -8.70 -11.84
N SER A 294 0.58 -9.60 -12.01
CA SER A 294 0.25 -10.17 -13.32
C SER A 294 -0.39 -9.13 -14.23
N ALA A 295 -1.23 -8.24 -13.69
CA ALA A 295 -1.78 -7.10 -14.41
C ALA A 295 -0.65 -6.19 -14.94
N LEU A 296 0.34 -5.87 -14.10
CA LEU A 296 1.52 -5.12 -14.51
C LEU A 296 2.32 -5.86 -15.59
N ASN A 297 2.50 -7.18 -15.45
CA ASN A 297 3.18 -8.00 -16.46
C ASN A 297 2.42 -8.08 -17.80
N GLU A 298 1.09 -8.15 -17.76
CA GLU A 298 0.23 -8.10 -18.93
C GLU A 298 0.32 -6.72 -19.60
N ALA A 299 0.20 -5.65 -18.83
CA ALA A 299 0.32 -4.27 -19.29
C ALA A 299 1.72 -3.98 -19.87
N LEU A 300 2.78 -4.57 -19.32
CA LEU A 300 4.13 -4.51 -19.88
C LEU A 300 4.19 -5.17 -21.26
N LYS A 301 3.61 -6.37 -21.43
CA LYS A 301 3.52 -7.05 -22.73
C LYS A 301 2.69 -6.28 -23.75
N GLN A 302 1.65 -5.58 -23.28
CA GLN A 302 0.80 -4.71 -24.09
C GLN A 302 1.41 -3.33 -24.35
N LYS A 303 2.65 -3.08 -23.90
CA LYS A 303 3.34 -1.78 -24.07
C LYS A 303 2.58 -0.60 -23.43
N PHE A 304 1.89 -0.83 -22.32
CA PHE A 304 1.33 0.22 -21.48
C PHE A 304 2.28 0.59 -20.34
N VAL A 305 2.89 -0.40 -19.69
CA VAL A 305 3.92 -0.20 -18.67
C VAL A 305 5.28 -0.13 -19.35
N SER A 306 6.05 0.93 -19.11
CA SER A 306 7.41 1.10 -19.65
C SER A 306 8.48 0.49 -18.72
N TYR A 307 8.27 0.59 -17.41
CA TYR A 307 9.21 0.08 -16.41
C TYR A 307 8.48 -0.63 -15.26
N ILE A 308 9.06 -1.75 -14.83
CA ILE A 308 8.80 -2.38 -13.54
C ILE A 308 10.15 -2.50 -12.82
N LEU A 309 10.26 -1.85 -11.67
CA LEU A 309 11.49 -1.75 -10.88
C LEU A 309 11.30 -2.52 -9.58
N VAL A 310 12.11 -3.57 -9.42
CA VAL A 310 12.21 -4.32 -8.17
C VAL A 310 13.36 -3.72 -7.37
N GLN A 311 13.04 -3.07 -6.26
CA GLN A 311 14.06 -2.46 -5.42
C GLN A 311 14.83 -3.53 -4.62
N HIS A 312 16.15 -3.37 -4.54
CA HIS A 312 16.98 -4.11 -3.62
C HIS A 312 17.60 -3.17 -2.60
N PRO A 313 17.80 -3.59 -1.33
CA PRO A 313 18.38 -2.74 -0.31
C PRO A 313 19.85 -2.44 -0.65
N LYS A 314 20.31 -1.23 -0.31
CA LYS A 314 21.73 -0.86 -0.43
C LYS A 314 22.62 -1.78 0.42
N GLU A 315 22.19 -2.09 1.62
CA GLU A 315 22.85 -2.99 2.56
C GLU A 315 21.89 -4.13 2.93
N TYR A 316 22.24 -5.36 2.55
CA TYR A 316 21.43 -6.53 2.92
C TYR A 316 21.60 -6.85 4.40
N PRO A 317 20.49 -7.04 5.15
CA PRO A 317 20.55 -7.63 6.48
C PRO A 317 21.21 -9.01 6.45
N VAL A 318 21.88 -9.37 7.55
CA VAL A 318 22.65 -10.62 7.66
C VAL A 318 21.78 -11.87 7.44
N PHE A 319 20.50 -11.81 7.79
CA PHE A 319 19.58 -12.94 7.65
C PHE A 319 19.13 -13.19 6.20
N ILE A 320 19.32 -12.24 5.28
CA ILE A 320 19.00 -12.44 3.86
C ILE A 320 20.06 -13.33 3.23
N LYS A 321 19.61 -14.43 2.61
CA LYS A 321 20.49 -15.41 1.98
C LYS A 321 21.01 -14.91 0.63
N ASP A 322 22.18 -15.40 0.23
CA ASP A 322 22.94 -14.87 -0.92
C ASP A 322 22.25 -15.11 -2.27
N ASP A 323 21.46 -16.17 -2.39
CA ASP A 323 20.65 -16.52 -3.57
C ASP A 323 19.50 -15.53 -3.84
N ASP A 324 19.03 -14.82 -2.82
CA ASP A 324 18.04 -13.74 -2.94
C ASP A 324 18.67 -12.34 -3.06
N LYS A 325 19.99 -12.22 -2.95
CA LYS A 325 20.68 -10.96 -3.16
C LYS A 325 20.82 -10.68 -4.65
N ALA A 326 20.61 -9.43 -5.04
CA ALA A 326 20.95 -8.95 -6.37
C ALA A 326 22.42 -9.25 -6.64
N LYS A 327 22.69 -9.93 -7.75
CA LYS A 327 24.05 -10.20 -8.20
C LYS A 327 24.71 -8.86 -8.52
N ARG A 328 25.86 -8.59 -7.89
CA ARG A 328 26.71 -7.47 -8.30
C ARG A 328 27.31 -7.84 -9.66
N ASN A 329 26.98 -7.07 -10.69
CA ASN A 329 27.66 -7.16 -11.98
C ASN A 329 29.11 -6.73 -11.87
#